data_AF-A0A6N7I2J9-F1
#
_entry.id   AF-A0A6N7I2J9-F1
#
_cell.length_a   1.000
_cell.length_b   1.000
_cell.length_c   1.000
_cell.angle_alpha   90.00
_cell.angle_beta   90.00
_cell.angle_gamma   90.00
#
_symmetry.space_group_name_H-M   'P 1'
#
loop_
_entity.id
_entity.type
_entity.pdbx_description
1 polymer ?
#
loop_
_entity_poly.entity_id
_entity_poly.type
_entity_poly.pdbx_seq_one_letter_code
_entity_poly.pdbx_strand_id
1 'polypeptide(L)'
;MPADPASALALWGSADLPGFGHQLLARVFEAQLGHRLPGWRIGHLAPLGWNRPLGTDGGLVVEPLGDYHDVRTARIAAEYQLSVFVPAFPLGAELHTYYGPGDARRFYTEGLTAHPLLASAVRLAEPVPPKLAALLAEEQHVSTRDTRSAESLAEHGVRADVVPHPGLLAGSLVDAAALTQRQKVLRKLDALPEEGAYLVLQASSEAIADLDRLATAVGHAAKHVGADHIVLLPDRAPSDEPPWCQSVPADLVFEDRLAVLAGATAVIATDEHAAAACAGLGCSWVLWDPAGAHRGPVELFAAPQRIVDGMAPLANVFADELAREDLAAARGALCAEFDAVAELAESVFAERGGNPVRRNAELAAENAALRAAHHRLRRRMHAERQLLMEQLVEAGGGGSRELRAELDHERELHAALADRHNTTVAERDACRRELEALRSTKLYRWSTPLRALYGKFGRR
;
A
#
# COMPACT_ATOMS: atom_id res chain seq x y z
N MET A 1 31.15 -15.40 -16.00
CA MET A 1 30.40 -15.85 -14.81
C MET A 1 28.94 -15.89 -15.20
N PRO A 2 28.14 -16.90 -14.77
CA PRO A 2 26.70 -16.84 -14.96
C PRO A 2 26.16 -15.55 -14.34
N ALA A 3 25.14 -14.94 -14.98
CA ALA A 3 24.47 -13.79 -14.41
C ALA A 3 23.81 -14.22 -13.10
N ASP A 4 23.90 -13.38 -12.05
CA ASP A 4 23.18 -13.66 -10.81
C ASP A 4 21.67 -13.71 -11.13
N PRO A 5 20.91 -14.63 -10.51
CA PRO A 5 19.46 -14.68 -10.72
C PRO A 5 18.87 -13.31 -10.38
N ALA A 6 17.94 -12.82 -11.21
CA ALA A 6 17.32 -11.52 -10.98
C ALA A 6 16.42 -11.58 -9.74
N SER A 7 16.64 -10.74 -8.74
CA SER A 7 15.79 -10.68 -7.53
C SER A 7 14.39 -10.13 -7.88
N ALA A 8 13.41 -11.01 -7.97
CA ALA A 8 12.05 -10.76 -8.39
C ALA A 8 11.04 -11.56 -7.56
N LEU A 9 9.97 -10.89 -7.15
CA LEU A 9 8.85 -11.45 -6.37
C LEU A 9 7.55 -11.18 -7.13
N ALA A 10 6.66 -12.16 -7.16
CA ALA A 10 5.35 -12.05 -7.79
C ALA A 10 4.25 -11.84 -6.74
N LEU A 11 3.38 -10.86 -6.96
CA LEU A 11 2.16 -10.63 -6.19
C LEU A 11 0.96 -11.12 -6.98
N TRP A 12 0.31 -12.16 -6.50
CA TRP A 12 -0.86 -12.77 -7.13
C TRP A 12 -2.12 -12.17 -6.53
N GLY A 13 -2.67 -11.19 -7.23
CA GLY A 13 -3.74 -10.35 -6.75
C GLY A 13 -4.93 -10.28 -7.69
N SER A 14 -5.71 -9.22 -7.50
CA SER A 14 -6.95 -9.00 -8.23
C SER A 14 -7.08 -7.57 -8.71
N ALA A 15 -5.96 -6.86 -8.85
CA ALA A 15 -5.91 -5.46 -9.27
C ALA A 15 -6.33 -5.22 -10.73
N ASP A 16 -6.75 -6.26 -11.45
CA ASP A 16 -7.48 -6.17 -12.72
C ASP A 16 -9.02 -6.13 -12.51
N LEU A 17 -9.48 -5.98 -11.27
CA LEU A 17 -10.87 -5.71 -10.90
C LEU A 17 -11.05 -4.27 -10.37
N PRO A 18 -12.22 -3.66 -10.61
CA PRO A 18 -12.44 -2.24 -10.33
C PRO A 18 -12.69 -1.90 -8.85
N GLY A 19 -12.94 -2.91 -8.00
CA GLY A 19 -13.28 -2.67 -6.60
C GLY A 19 -12.12 -2.10 -5.78
N PHE A 20 -12.44 -1.27 -4.78
CA PHE A 20 -11.44 -0.54 -4.00
C PHE A 20 -10.41 -1.46 -3.31
N GLY A 21 -10.88 -2.55 -2.70
CA GLY A 21 -10.01 -3.53 -2.05
C GLY A 21 -8.99 -4.19 -2.98
N HIS A 22 -9.40 -4.45 -4.23
CA HIS A 22 -8.55 -5.07 -5.25
C HIS A 22 -7.31 -4.23 -5.57
N GLN A 23 -7.49 -2.91 -5.67
CA GLN A 23 -6.41 -1.95 -5.92
C GLN A 23 -5.60 -1.69 -4.64
N LEU A 24 -6.28 -1.57 -3.50
CA LEU A 24 -5.67 -1.26 -2.21
C LEU A 24 -4.58 -2.27 -1.83
N LEU A 25 -4.90 -3.57 -1.84
CA LEU A 25 -3.96 -4.59 -1.38
C LEU A 25 -2.72 -4.66 -2.26
N ALA A 26 -2.88 -4.61 -3.58
CA ALA A 26 -1.74 -4.61 -4.50
C ALA A 26 -0.76 -3.47 -4.19
N ARG A 27 -1.27 -2.24 -4.00
CA ARG A 27 -0.44 -1.07 -3.69
C ARG A 27 0.19 -1.14 -2.29
N VAL A 28 -0.54 -1.63 -1.29
CA VAL A 28 0.02 -1.84 0.07
C VAL A 28 1.16 -2.84 0.03
N PHE A 29 0.95 -4.00 -0.56
CA PHE A 29 1.99 -5.03 -0.63
C PHE A 29 3.21 -4.56 -1.43
N GLU A 30 3.01 -3.92 -2.58
CA GLU A 30 4.10 -3.35 -3.37
C GLU A 30 4.90 -2.30 -2.57
N ALA A 31 4.23 -1.35 -1.92
CA ALA A 31 4.91 -0.31 -1.15
C ALA A 31 5.67 -0.89 0.06
N GLN A 32 5.04 -1.81 0.80
CA GLN A 32 5.62 -2.37 2.03
C GLN A 32 6.75 -3.35 1.74
N LEU A 33 6.61 -4.20 0.72
CA LEU A 33 7.68 -5.11 0.30
C LEU A 33 8.77 -4.36 -0.43
N GLY A 34 8.45 -3.39 -1.30
CA GLY A 34 9.46 -2.57 -1.98
C GLY A 34 10.34 -1.77 -1.01
N HIS A 35 9.77 -1.35 0.13
CA HIS A 35 10.54 -0.73 1.21
C HIS A 35 11.53 -1.71 1.89
N ARG A 36 11.11 -2.95 2.13
CA ARG A 36 11.90 -3.99 2.83
C ARG A 36 12.87 -4.73 1.93
N LEU A 37 12.55 -4.82 0.64
CA LEU A 37 13.27 -5.53 -0.40
C LEU A 37 13.79 -4.54 -1.45
N PRO A 38 14.68 -3.61 -1.08
CA PRO A 38 15.18 -2.60 -2.02
C PRO A 38 15.88 -3.27 -3.19
N GLY A 39 15.53 -2.84 -4.42
CA GLY A 39 16.09 -3.37 -5.66
C GLY A 39 15.49 -4.69 -6.14
N TRP A 40 14.54 -5.27 -5.41
CA TRP A 40 13.73 -6.35 -5.94
C TRP A 40 12.74 -5.81 -6.97
N ARG A 41 12.55 -6.58 -8.05
CA ARG A 41 11.44 -6.36 -8.97
C ARG A 41 10.19 -7.01 -8.39
N ILE A 42 9.15 -6.21 -8.14
CA ILE A 42 7.86 -6.71 -7.71
C ILE A 42 6.95 -6.74 -8.94
N GLY A 43 6.59 -7.93 -9.40
CA GLY A 43 5.65 -8.12 -10.51
C GLY A 43 4.25 -8.38 -9.97
N HIS A 44 3.24 -7.77 -10.57
CA HIS A 44 1.84 -8.05 -10.25
C HIS A 44 1.27 -9.04 -11.25
N LEU A 45 0.59 -10.07 -10.76
CA LEU A 45 -0.09 -11.07 -11.56
C LEU A 45 -1.56 -11.12 -11.16
N ALA A 46 -2.45 -11.14 -12.14
CA ALA A 46 -3.89 -11.32 -11.92
C ALA A 46 -4.50 -12.08 -13.10
N PRO A 47 -5.70 -12.68 -12.98
CA PRO A 47 -6.27 -13.52 -14.05
C PRO A 47 -6.25 -12.92 -15.45
N LEU A 48 -6.69 -11.67 -15.61
CA LEU A 48 -6.75 -10.97 -16.88
C LEU A 48 -5.69 -9.87 -17.01
N GLY A 49 -5.23 -9.26 -15.91
CA GLY A 49 -4.18 -8.24 -15.93
C GLY A 49 -4.42 -7.15 -16.98
N TRP A 50 -3.41 -6.80 -17.77
CA TRP A 50 -3.50 -5.81 -18.86
C TRP A 50 -4.45 -6.20 -20.00
N ASN A 51 -4.98 -7.43 -20.04
CA ASN A 51 -6.07 -7.77 -20.97
C ASN A 51 -7.42 -7.17 -20.54
N ARG A 52 -7.49 -6.61 -19.32
CA ARG A 52 -8.62 -5.81 -18.81
C ARG A 52 -8.05 -4.50 -18.22
N PRO A 53 -7.66 -3.53 -19.07
CA PRO A 53 -7.17 -2.24 -18.57
C PRO A 53 -8.29 -1.50 -17.83
N LEU A 54 -7.97 -0.88 -16.70
CA LEU A 54 -8.92 -0.14 -15.87
C LEU A 54 -8.38 1.26 -15.59
N GLY A 55 -9.22 2.29 -15.72
CA GLY A 55 -8.81 3.66 -15.31
C GLY A 55 -8.41 3.73 -13.83
N THR A 56 -9.01 2.87 -13.01
CA THR A 56 -8.80 2.81 -11.55
C THR A 56 -7.41 2.32 -11.15
N ASP A 57 -6.69 1.65 -12.05
CA ASP A 57 -5.38 1.05 -11.77
C ASP A 57 -4.27 2.09 -11.53
N GLY A 58 -4.50 3.36 -11.92
CA GLY A 58 -3.55 4.46 -11.72
C GLY A 58 -2.17 4.21 -12.34
N GLY A 59 -2.11 3.43 -13.44
CA GLY A 59 -0.87 3.05 -14.11
C GLY A 59 -0.20 1.80 -13.53
N LEU A 60 -0.86 1.06 -12.64
CA LEU A 60 -0.36 -0.22 -12.14
C LEU A 60 -0.36 -1.27 -13.26
N VAL A 61 0.83 -1.73 -13.65
CA VAL A 61 0.96 -2.75 -14.70
C VAL A 61 0.79 -4.14 -14.08
N VAL A 62 -0.29 -4.82 -14.42
CA VAL A 62 -0.61 -6.17 -13.94
C VAL A 62 -0.51 -7.17 -15.08
N GLU A 63 0.33 -8.19 -14.91
CA GLU A 63 0.49 -9.28 -15.86
C GLU A 63 -0.66 -10.30 -15.78
N PRO A 64 -1.28 -10.70 -16.91
CA PRO A 64 -2.26 -11.77 -16.94
C PRO A 64 -1.61 -13.08 -16.55
N LEU A 65 -2.14 -13.77 -15.54
CA LEU A 65 -1.84 -15.17 -15.26
C LEU A 65 -2.09 -16.03 -16.51
N GLY A 66 -3.18 -15.74 -17.23
CA GLY A 66 -3.57 -16.48 -18.44
C GLY A 66 -4.09 -17.87 -18.13
N ASP A 67 -4.02 -18.76 -19.13
CA ASP A 67 -4.47 -20.14 -18.98
C ASP A 67 -3.51 -20.95 -18.11
N TYR A 68 -4.08 -21.85 -17.29
CA TYR A 68 -3.29 -22.71 -16.42
C TYR A 68 -2.74 -23.91 -17.19
N HIS A 69 -1.47 -23.84 -17.55
CA HIS A 69 -0.74 -24.94 -18.19
C HIS A 69 0.74 -24.93 -17.82
N ASP A 70 1.41 -26.08 -17.98
CA ASP A 70 2.79 -26.31 -17.51
C ASP A 70 3.81 -25.28 -18.04
N VAL A 71 3.68 -24.88 -19.32
CA VAL A 71 4.60 -23.86 -19.89
C VAL A 71 4.44 -22.51 -19.18
N ARG A 72 3.23 -22.12 -18.78
CA ARG A 72 2.98 -20.84 -18.11
C ARG A 72 3.45 -20.89 -16.67
N THR A 73 3.14 -21.97 -15.95
CA THR A 73 3.59 -22.15 -14.56
C THR A 73 5.12 -22.18 -14.48
N ALA A 74 5.79 -22.90 -15.39
CA ALA A 74 7.25 -22.92 -15.49
C ALA A 74 7.85 -21.55 -15.82
N ARG A 75 7.20 -20.75 -16.70
CA ARG A 75 7.65 -19.39 -17.01
C ARG A 75 7.61 -18.49 -15.77
N ILE A 76 6.51 -18.52 -15.01
CA ILE A 76 6.39 -17.72 -13.78
C ILE A 76 7.45 -18.17 -12.76
N ALA A 77 7.62 -19.49 -12.55
CA ALA A 77 8.61 -20.02 -11.61
C ALA A 77 10.08 -19.71 -11.99
N ALA A 78 10.36 -19.55 -13.28
CA ALA A 78 11.67 -19.14 -13.78
C ALA A 78 11.91 -17.63 -13.66
N GLU A 79 10.85 -16.83 -13.79
CA GLU A 79 10.93 -15.37 -13.77
C GLU A 79 10.99 -14.77 -12.36
N TYR A 80 10.31 -15.41 -11.40
CA TYR A 80 10.19 -14.97 -10.02
C TYR A 80 10.81 -16.00 -9.07
N GLN A 81 11.39 -15.56 -7.95
CA GLN A 81 11.92 -16.49 -6.94
C GLN A 81 10.84 -17.05 -6.03
N LEU A 82 9.82 -16.26 -5.75
CA LEU A 82 8.65 -16.65 -4.98
C LEU A 82 7.43 -15.86 -5.42
N SER A 83 6.26 -16.37 -5.04
CA SER A 83 4.98 -15.72 -5.23
C SER A 83 4.29 -15.47 -3.89
N VAL A 84 3.45 -14.45 -3.80
CA VAL A 84 2.64 -14.15 -2.61
C VAL A 84 1.18 -13.98 -3.05
N PHE A 85 0.26 -14.71 -2.42
CA PHE A 85 -1.17 -14.47 -2.58
C PHE A 85 -1.58 -13.18 -1.89
N VAL A 86 -2.15 -12.25 -2.66
CA VAL A 86 -2.70 -10.97 -2.19
C VAL A 86 -4.08 -10.63 -2.79
N PRO A 87 -4.99 -11.58 -3.05
CA PRO A 87 -6.29 -11.24 -3.59
C PRO A 87 -7.17 -10.54 -2.53
N ALA A 88 -8.01 -9.62 -2.98
CA ALA A 88 -9.00 -9.00 -2.10
C ALA A 88 -10.25 -9.88 -1.88
N PHE A 89 -10.51 -10.81 -2.80
CA PHE A 89 -11.53 -11.85 -2.64
C PHE A 89 -11.00 -13.01 -1.78
N PRO A 90 -11.90 -13.81 -1.17
CA PRO A 90 -11.48 -15.01 -0.44
C PRO A 90 -10.86 -16.07 -1.37
N LEU A 91 -9.71 -16.65 -0.99
CA LEU A 91 -9.14 -17.79 -1.71
C LEU A 91 -10.08 -18.99 -1.65
N GLY A 92 -10.20 -19.68 -2.79
CA GLY A 92 -11.18 -20.75 -2.97
C GLY A 92 -12.57 -20.25 -3.39
N ALA A 93 -12.79 -18.93 -3.50
CA ALA A 93 -14.03 -18.40 -4.05
C ALA A 93 -14.21 -18.78 -5.53
N GLU A 94 -15.47 -18.82 -5.94
CA GLU A 94 -15.85 -19.06 -7.33
C GLU A 94 -15.50 -17.86 -8.21
N LEU A 95 -14.31 -17.91 -8.84
CA LEU A 95 -13.79 -16.80 -9.64
C LEU A 95 -14.57 -16.53 -10.93
N HIS A 96 -15.43 -17.45 -11.35
CA HIS A 96 -16.21 -17.28 -12.58
C HIS A 96 -17.17 -16.08 -12.50
N THR A 97 -17.58 -15.68 -11.30
CA THR A 97 -18.40 -14.47 -11.08
C THR A 97 -17.64 -13.19 -11.43
N TYR A 98 -16.32 -13.17 -11.29
CA TYR A 98 -15.48 -11.98 -11.52
C TYR A 98 -14.83 -11.96 -12.92
N TYR A 99 -14.41 -13.13 -13.41
CA TYR A 99 -13.59 -13.26 -14.61
C TYR A 99 -14.27 -14.04 -15.74
N GLY A 100 -15.47 -14.61 -15.51
CA GLY A 100 -16.11 -15.51 -16.45
C GLY A 100 -15.47 -16.91 -16.45
N PRO A 101 -15.81 -17.77 -17.44
CA PRO A 101 -15.21 -19.09 -17.53
C PRO A 101 -13.71 -18.98 -17.82
N GLY A 102 -12.89 -19.70 -17.06
CA GLY A 102 -11.45 -19.72 -17.29
C GLY A 102 -10.69 -20.54 -16.25
N ASP A 103 -9.46 -20.89 -16.59
CA ASP A 103 -8.60 -21.74 -15.76
C ASP A 103 -7.75 -20.95 -14.77
N ALA A 104 -7.79 -19.61 -14.78
CA ALA A 104 -7.00 -18.77 -13.89
C ALA A 104 -7.25 -19.06 -12.39
N ARG A 105 -8.43 -19.59 -12.02
CA ARG A 105 -8.74 -20.06 -10.66
C ARG A 105 -7.80 -21.16 -10.15
N ARG A 106 -7.19 -21.92 -11.06
CA ARG A 106 -6.26 -22.99 -10.71
C ARG A 106 -4.96 -22.45 -10.15
N PHE A 107 -4.51 -21.25 -10.55
CA PHE A 107 -3.38 -20.61 -9.86
C PHE A 107 -3.68 -20.41 -8.36
N TYR A 108 -4.91 -19.98 -8.03
CA TYR A 108 -5.32 -19.76 -6.63
C TYR A 108 -5.70 -21.00 -5.82
N THR A 109 -5.74 -22.18 -6.43
CA THR A 109 -6.14 -23.42 -5.74
C THR A 109 -5.15 -24.57 -5.89
N GLU A 110 -4.33 -24.56 -6.93
CA GLU A 110 -3.33 -25.57 -7.26
C GLU A 110 -1.89 -25.02 -7.22
N GLY A 111 -1.69 -23.69 -7.21
CA GLY A 111 -0.37 -23.07 -7.06
C GLY A 111 0.54 -23.24 -8.27
N LEU A 112 1.86 -23.31 -8.03
CA LEU A 112 2.87 -23.67 -9.03
C LEU A 112 3.67 -24.88 -8.53
N THR A 113 4.06 -25.79 -9.42
CA THR A 113 4.92 -26.92 -9.07
C THR A 113 6.32 -26.45 -8.67
N ALA A 114 6.80 -26.85 -7.48
CA ALA A 114 8.17 -26.62 -6.98
C ALA A 114 8.60 -25.14 -6.93
N HIS A 115 7.66 -24.24 -6.66
CA HIS A 115 7.93 -22.80 -6.52
C HIS A 115 7.33 -22.27 -5.21
N PRO A 116 8.12 -21.62 -4.33
CA PRO A 116 7.62 -21.11 -3.05
C PRO A 116 6.48 -20.12 -3.21
N LEU A 117 5.40 -20.33 -2.46
CA LEU A 117 4.18 -19.55 -2.55
C LEU A 117 3.68 -19.19 -1.15
N LEU A 118 3.70 -17.90 -0.81
CA LEU A 118 3.33 -17.45 0.52
C LEU A 118 1.85 -17.01 0.51
N ALA A 119 1.10 -17.38 1.52
CA ALA A 119 -0.23 -16.83 1.77
C ALA A 119 -0.12 -15.78 2.88
N SER A 120 -0.22 -14.50 2.53
CA SER A 120 -0.04 -13.41 3.49
C SER A 120 -1.34 -12.60 3.63
N ALA A 121 -1.88 -12.57 4.85
CA ALA A 121 -3.11 -11.88 5.21
C ALA A 121 -4.30 -12.24 4.30
N VAL A 122 -4.42 -13.52 3.92
CA VAL A 122 -5.48 -13.97 3.01
C VAL A 122 -6.79 -14.21 3.76
N ARG A 123 -7.90 -14.14 3.04
CA ARG A 123 -9.20 -14.62 3.51
C ARG A 123 -9.56 -15.89 2.77
N LEU A 124 -10.34 -16.79 3.38
CA LEU A 124 -10.77 -18.03 2.73
C LEU A 124 -12.26 -18.07 2.45
N ALA A 125 -12.62 -18.75 1.35
CA ALA A 125 -13.98 -19.13 1.08
C ALA A 125 -14.39 -20.28 2.00
N GLU A 126 -15.70 -20.36 2.26
CA GLU A 126 -16.27 -21.42 3.08
C GLU A 126 -17.29 -22.23 2.27
N PRO A 127 -17.12 -23.55 2.16
CA PRO A 127 -16.02 -24.37 2.71
C PRO A 127 -14.68 -24.16 1.98
N VAL A 128 -13.56 -24.42 2.67
CA VAL A 128 -12.21 -24.37 2.09
C VAL A 128 -12.02 -25.52 1.10
N PRO A 129 -11.63 -25.25 -0.17
CA PRO A 129 -11.38 -26.33 -1.12
C PRO A 129 -10.23 -27.25 -0.66
N PRO A 130 -10.39 -28.59 -0.69
CA PRO A 130 -9.35 -29.52 -0.22
C PRO A 130 -7.99 -29.37 -0.92
N LYS A 131 -8.00 -29.02 -2.22
CA LYS A 131 -6.76 -28.74 -2.97
C LYS A 131 -6.02 -27.50 -2.46
N LEU A 132 -6.77 -26.45 -2.12
CA LEU A 132 -6.21 -25.23 -1.55
C LEU A 132 -5.63 -25.53 -0.16
N ALA A 133 -6.34 -26.28 0.69
CA ALA A 133 -5.81 -26.67 1.99
C ALA A 133 -4.53 -27.50 1.86
N ALA A 134 -4.48 -28.46 0.93
CA ALA A 134 -3.30 -29.25 0.65
C ALA A 134 -2.11 -28.39 0.16
N LEU A 135 -2.37 -27.43 -0.73
CA LEU A 135 -1.36 -26.46 -1.17
C LEU A 135 -0.80 -25.68 0.01
N LEU A 136 -1.67 -25.05 0.82
CA LEU A 136 -1.24 -24.23 1.96
C LEU A 136 -0.55 -25.03 3.08
N ALA A 137 -0.80 -26.34 3.18
CA ALA A 137 -0.13 -27.20 4.14
C ALA A 137 1.38 -27.37 3.85
N GLU A 138 1.80 -27.18 2.59
CA GLU A 138 3.19 -27.33 2.15
C GLU A 138 3.98 -26.01 2.24
N GLU A 139 3.29 -24.88 2.43
CA GLU A 139 3.92 -23.57 2.37
C GLU A 139 4.58 -23.16 3.69
N GLN A 140 5.67 -22.39 3.57
CA GLN A 140 6.45 -21.93 4.72
C GLN A 140 5.77 -20.82 5.51
N HIS A 141 4.83 -20.10 4.88
CA HIS A 141 4.17 -18.95 5.46
C HIS A 141 2.70 -18.91 5.07
N VAL A 142 1.84 -19.01 6.06
CA VAL A 142 0.40 -18.90 5.92
C VAL A 142 -0.12 -17.99 7.04
N SER A 143 -0.69 -16.86 6.65
CA SER A 143 -1.39 -15.97 7.56
C SER A 143 -2.74 -15.57 6.98
N THR A 144 -3.74 -15.45 7.85
CA THR A 144 -5.08 -15.01 7.49
C THR A 144 -5.38 -13.67 8.10
N ARG A 145 -6.29 -12.92 7.48
CA ARG A 145 -6.74 -11.62 7.99
C ARG A 145 -7.99 -11.65 8.87
N ASP A 146 -8.42 -12.85 9.24
CA ASP A 146 -9.52 -13.10 10.18
C ASP A 146 -9.37 -14.47 10.85
N THR A 147 -9.93 -14.56 12.07
CA THR A 147 -9.86 -15.77 12.90
C THR A 147 -10.60 -16.94 12.28
N ARG A 148 -11.74 -16.69 11.63
CA ARG A 148 -12.58 -17.74 11.02
C ARG A 148 -11.87 -18.48 9.89
N SER A 149 -11.12 -17.76 9.07
CA SER A 149 -10.27 -18.34 8.02
C SER A 149 -9.15 -19.20 8.63
N ALA A 150 -8.52 -18.77 9.73
CA ALA A 150 -7.50 -19.56 10.41
C ALA A 150 -8.08 -20.84 11.06
N GLU A 151 -9.25 -20.74 11.69
CA GLU A 151 -9.99 -21.89 12.23
C GLU A 151 -10.36 -22.88 11.12
N SER A 152 -10.85 -22.39 9.99
CA SER A 152 -11.18 -23.22 8.82
C SER A 152 -9.96 -23.96 8.24
N LEU A 153 -8.77 -23.35 8.29
CA LEU A 153 -7.51 -24.01 7.93
C LEU A 153 -7.09 -25.05 8.98
N ALA A 154 -7.27 -24.74 10.26
CA ALA A 154 -6.93 -25.64 11.35
C ALA A 154 -7.75 -26.93 11.29
N GLU A 155 -9.00 -26.87 10.85
CA GLU A 155 -9.84 -28.05 10.58
C GLU A 155 -9.24 -28.99 9.50
N HIS A 156 -8.40 -28.44 8.62
CA HIS A 156 -7.66 -29.17 7.59
C HIS A 156 -6.21 -29.47 7.98
N GLY A 157 -5.81 -29.20 9.23
CA GLY A 157 -4.46 -29.42 9.72
C GLY A 157 -3.44 -28.37 9.29
N VAL A 158 -3.88 -27.25 8.71
CA VAL A 158 -3.01 -26.13 8.31
C VAL A 158 -3.02 -25.08 9.41
N ARG A 159 -1.83 -24.74 9.93
CA ARG A 159 -1.68 -23.66 10.89
C ARG A 159 -1.50 -22.35 10.15
N ALA A 160 -2.31 -21.35 10.49
CA ALA A 160 -2.17 -19.99 10.00
C ALA A 160 -2.09 -18.99 11.16
N ASP A 161 -1.22 -18.00 11.02
CA ASP A 161 -1.20 -16.86 11.94
C ASP A 161 -2.30 -15.86 11.57
N VAL A 162 -2.95 -15.25 12.56
CA VAL A 162 -3.98 -14.23 12.32
C VAL A 162 -3.35 -12.85 12.41
N VAL A 163 -3.40 -12.09 11.31
CA VAL A 163 -2.84 -10.75 11.20
C VAL A 163 -3.93 -9.72 10.89
N PRO A 164 -3.79 -8.45 11.30
CA PRO A 164 -4.76 -7.41 10.95
C PRO A 164 -4.85 -7.16 9.44
N HIS A 165 -5.87 -6.43 9.01
CA HIS A 165 -6.07 -6.13 7.58
C HIS A 165 -4.96 -5.20 7.03
N PRO A 166 -4.24 -5.56 5.94
CA PRO A 166 -3.14 -4.75 5.38
C PRO A 166 -3.53 -3.32 4.99
N GLY A 167 -4.80 -3.10 4.65
CA GLY A 167 -5.37 -1.77 4.37
C GLY A 167 -5.14 -0.73 5.47
N LEU A 168 -4.85 -1.13 6.72
CA LEU A 168 -4.45 -0.22 7.81
C LEU A 168 -3.19 0.60 7.51
N LEU A 169 -2.41 0.18 6.51
CA LEU A 169 -1.20 0.88 6.03
C LEU A 169 -1.48 1.82 4.86
N ALA A 170 -2.75 2.05 4.48
CA ALA A 170 -3.13 2.95 3.38
C ALA A 170 -2.53 4.36 3.52
N GLY A 171 -2.39 4.88 4.74
CA GLY A 171 -1.78 6.18 5.01
C GLY A 171 -0.30 6.29 4.62
N SER A 172 0.37 5.18 4.29
CA SER A 172 1.75 5.19 3.77
C SER A 172 1.85 5.26 2.25
N LEU A 173 0.74 5.12 1.53
CA LEU A 173 0.72 5.04 0.06
C LEU A 173 0.85 6.40 -0.61
N VAL A 174 0.21 7.42 -0.04
CA VAL A 174 0.16 8.77 -0.60
C VAL A 174 0.37 9.77 0.53
N ASP A 175 1.25 10.74 0.30
CA ASP A 175 1.48 11.81 1.26
C ASP A 175 0.20 12.62 1.52
N ALA A 176 -0.01 13.02 2.77
CA ALA A 176 -1.21 13.75 3.19
C ALA A 176 -1.39 15.06 2.41
N ALA A 177 -0.33 15.80 2.11
CA ALA A 177 -0.42 17.04 1.34
C ALA A 177 -0.81 16.76 -0.12
N ALA A 178 -0.37 15.64 -0.69
CA ALA A 178 -0.79 15.20 -2.01
C ALA A 178 -2.27 14.81 -2.05
N LEU A 179 -2.79 14.13 -1.03
CA LEU A 179 -4.22 13.83 -0.89
C LEU A 179 -5.04 15.13 -0.80
N THR A 180 -4.63 16.11 0.02
CA THR A 180 -5.28 17.42 0.09
C THR A 180 -5.27 18.15 -1.26
N GLN A 181 -4.16 18.06 -2.01
CA GLN A 181 -4.10 18.68 -3.34
C GLN A 181 -5.03 17.99 -4.34
N ARG A 182 -5.12 16.66 -4.31
CA ARG A 182 -6.07 15.89 -5.14
C ARG A 182 -7.52 16.24 -4.80
N GLN A 183 -7.88 16.38 -3.53
CA GLN A 183 -9.21 16.87 -3.13
C GLN A 183 -9.56 18.21 -3.77
N LYS A 184 -8.62 19.18 -3.77
CA LYS A 184 -8.84 20.47 -4.44
C LYS A 184 -9.06 20.33 -5.94
N VAL A 185 -8.39 19.38 -6.59
CA VAL A 185 -8.59 19.09 -8.02
C VAL A 185 -9.96 18.46 -8.23
N LEU A 186 -10.35 17.46 -7.43
CA LEU A 186 -11.66 16.80 -7.53
C LEU A 186 -12.82 17.78 -7.34
N ARG A 187 -12.70 18.75 -6.42
CA ARG A 187 -13.68 19.84 -6.26
C ARG A 187 -13.79 20.73 -7.50
N LYS A 188 -12.66 21.09 -8.13
CA LYS A 188 -12.66 21.87 -9.37
C LYS A 188 -13.24 21.12 -10.58
N LEU A 189 -13.20 19.78 -10.53
CA LEU A 189 -13.79 18.91 -11.54
C LEU A 189 -15.24 18.55 -11.24
N ASP A 190 -15.84 19.14 -10.20
CA ASP A 190 -17.20 18.85 -9.74
C ASP A 190 -17.42 17.36 -9.37
N ALA A 191 -16.33 16.65 -9.09
CA ALA A 191 -16.37 15.27 -8.57
C ALA A 191 -16.55 15.26 -7.05
N LEU A 192 -16.22 16.35 -6.38
CA LEU A 192 -16.52 16.59 -4.97
C LEU A 192 -17.23 17.94 -4.82
N PRO A 193 -18.02 18.14 -3.74
CA PRO A 193 -18.65 19.42 -3.45
C PRO A 193 -17.63 20.56 -3.39
N GLU A 194 -17.93 21.68 -4.04
CA GLU A 194 -17.04 22.84 -4.14
C GLU A 194 -16.63 23.36 -2.74
N GLU A 195 -17.60 23.47 -1.84
CA GLU A 195 -17.46 23.89 -0.45
C GLU A 195 -18.12 22.89 0.50
N GLY A 196 -17.95 23.12 1.80
CA GLY A 196 -18.60 22.31 2.84
C GLY A 196 -17.89 21.01 3.19
N ALA A 197 -18.44 20.39 4.23
CA ALA A 197 -18.03 19.10 4.77
C ALA A 197 -18.87 17.98 4.12
N TYR A 198 -18.31 16.79 3.93
CA TYR A 198 -19.03 15.69 3.28
C TYR A 198 -18.87 14.36 4.01
N LEU A 199 -19.97 13.58 4.01
CA LEU A 199 -20.00 12.18 4.43
C LEU A 199 -19.80 11.32 3.20
N VAL A 200 -18.90 10.33 3.27
CA VAL A 200 -18.74 9.36 2.17
C VAL A 200 -19.52 8.10 2.47
N LEU A 201 -20.31 7.64 1.51
CA LEU A 201 -20.78 6.26 1.43
C LEU A 201 -19.89 5.53 0.43
N GLN A 202 -19.00 4.66 0.92
CA GLN A 202 -18.27 3.75 0.05
C GLN A 202 -19.15 2.52 -0.19
N ALA A 203 -19.50 2.28 -1.45
CA ALA A 203 -20.45 1.24 -1.84
C ALA A 203 -19.78 0.16 -2.70
N SER A 204 -19.68 -1.04 -2.14
CA SER A 204 -19.28 -2.25 -2.84
C SER A 204 -20.32 -2.61 -3.91
N SER A 205 -19.94 -3.48 -4.85
CA SER A 205 -20.86 -3.91 -5.92
C SER A 205 -22.18 -4.48 -5.39
N GLU A 206 -22.15 -5.17 -4.25
CA GLU A 206 -23.33 -5.76 -3.60
C GLU A 206 -24.20 -4.66 -2.96
N ALA A 207 -23.60 -3.73 -2.23
CA ALA A 207 -24.29 -2.64 -1.55
C ALA A 207 -25.00 -1.65 -2.50
N ILE A 208 -24.49 -1.51 -3.73
CA ILE A 208 -25.09 -0.62 -4.75
C ILE A 208 -26.55 -0.98 -5.05
N ALA A 209 -26.96 -2.24 -4.88
CA ALA A 209 -28.35 -2.66 -5.11
C ALA A 209 -29.32 -2.14 -4.03
N ASP A 210 -28.81 -1.71 -2.87
CA ASP A 210 -29.60 -1.29 -1.70
C ASP A 210 -29.52 0.23 -1.43
N LEU A 211 -28.98 1.03 -2.36
CA LEU A 211 -28.78 2.48 -2.16
C LEU A 211 -30.05 3.24 -1.75
N ASP A 212 -31.20 2.93 -2.35
CA ASP A 212 -32.46 3.60 -2.01
C ASP A 212 -32.90 3.33 -0.56
N ARG A 213 -32.60 2.13 -0.04
CA ARG A 213 -32.90 1.77 1.35
C ARG A 213 -32.01 2.53 2.33
N LEU A 214 -30.77 2.80 1.93
CA LEU A 214 -29.78 3.53 2.72
C LEU A 214 -30.06 5.03 2.83
N ALA A 215 -30.76 5.62 1.86
CA ALA A 215 -30.93 7.07 1.75
C ALA A 215 -31.33 7.76 3.07
N THR A 216 -32.36 7.24 3.75
CA THR A 216 -32.84 7.80 5.02
C THR A 216 -31.78 7.70 6.12
N ALA A 217 -31.16 6.53 6.28
CA ALA A 217 -30.19 6.28 7.34
C ALA A 217 -28.89 7.07 7.14
N VAL A 218 -28.39 7.12 5.89
CA VAL A 218 -27.22 7.92 5.51
C VAL A 218 -27.50 9.41 5.68
N GLY A 219 -28.70 9.88 5.31
CA GLY A 219 -29.12 11.27 5.56
C GLY A 219 -29.17 11.64 7.04
N HIS A 220 -29.60 10.72 7.91
CA HIS A 220 -29.53 10.91 9.36
C HIS A 220 -28.08 10.94 9.87
N ALA A 221 -27.24 10.02 9.41
CA ALA A 221 -25.83 10.01 9.77
C ALA A 221 -25.10 11.29 9.32
N ALA A 222 -25.37 11.78 8.10
CA ALA A 222 -24.80 13.01 7.57
C ALA A 222 -25.13 14.23 8.43
N LYS A 223 -26.41 14.39 8.80
CA LYS A 223 -26.86 15.44 9.74
C LYS A 223 -26.17 15.33 11.09
N HIS A 224 -26.00 14.10 11.58
CA HIS A 224 -25.41 13.83 12.88
C HIS A 224 -23.92 14.20 12.94
N VAL A 225 -23.16 13.89 11.88
CA VAL A 225 -21.73 14.25 11.79
C VAL A 225 -21.49 15.69 11.31
N GLY A 226 -22.55 16.45 11.02
CA GLY A 226 -22.45 17.81 10.50
C GLY A 226 -21.87 17.88 9.08
N ALA A 227 -22.17 16.89 8.24
CA ALA A 227 -21.83 16.93 6.81
C ALA A 227 -22.93 17.66 6.01
N ASP A 228 -22.53 18.62 5.19
CA ASP A 228 -23.40 19.38 4.29
C ASP A 228 -23.81 18.56 3.06
N HIS A 229 -22.92 17.66 2.65
CA HIS A 229 -23.05 16.85 1.44
C HIS A 229 -22.88 15.36 1.72
N ILE A 230 -23.50 14.53 0.88
CA ILE A 230 -23.28 13.09 0.84
C ILE A 230 -22.63 12.75 -0.49
N VAL A 231 -21.48 12.09 -0.42
CA VAL A 231 -20.69 11.67 -1.57
C VAL A 231 -20.73 10.16 -1.67
N LEU A 232 -21.18 9.63 -2.81
CA LEU A 232 -21.13 8.20 -3.10
C LEU A 232 -19.78 7.89 -3.77
N LEU A 233 -19.02 6.97 -3.18
CA LEU A 233 -17.80 6.40 -3.75
C LEU A 233 -18.07 4.93 -4.14
N PRO A 234 -18.47 4.66 -5.39
CA PRO A 234 -18.91 3.33 -5.77
C PRO A 234 -17.78 2.53 -6.43
N ASP A 235 -17.76 1.20 -6.21
CA ASP A 235 -16.82 0.28 -6.88
C ASP A 235 -17.15 0.09 -8.37
N ARG A 236 -18.42 0.29 -8.75
CA ARG A 236 -18.93 0.26 -10.12
C ARG A 236 -19.94 1.38 -10.30
N ALA A 237 -20.09 1.90 -11.52
CA ALA A 237 -21.11 2.92 -11.77
C ALA A 237 -22.50 2.37 -11.39
N PRO A 238 -23.31 3.09 -10.58
CA PRO A 238 -24.69 2.72 -10.37
C PRO A 238 -25.46 2.83 -11.69
N SER A 239 -26.54 2.06 -11.86
CA SER A 239 -27.38 2.15 -13.06
C SER A 239 -28.04 3.52 -13.17
N ASP A 240 -28.48 4.05 -12.03
CA ASP A 240 -29.10 5.35 -11.88
C ASP A 240 -28.42 6.08 -10.72
N GLU A 241 -28.06 7.34 -10.93
CA GLU A 241 -27.46 8.15 -9.87
C GLU A 241 -28.52 8.49 -8.81
N PRO A 242 -28.30 8.15 -7.52
CA PRO A 242 -29.28 8.43 -6.50
C PRO A 242 -29.41 9.95 -6.27
N PRO A 243 -30.62 10.53 -6.30
CA PRO A 243 -30.81 11.99 -6.27
C PRO A 243 -30.44 12.65 -4.93
N TRP A 244 -30.14 11.85 -3.90
CA TRP A 244 -29.83 12.31 -2.54
C TRP A 244 -28.32 12.38 -2.26
N CYS A 245 -27.47 11.99 -3.21
CA CYS A 245 -26.02 12.07 -3.09
C CYS A 245 -25.39 12.53 -4.41
N GLN A 246 -24.16 13.04 -4.32
CA GLN A 246 -23.30 13.29 -5.48
C GLN A 246 -22.42 12.05 -5.69
N SER A 247 -22.52 11.39 -6.84
CA SER A 247 -21.67 10.25 -7.15
C SER A 247 -20.35 10.70 -7.74
N VAL A 248 -19.23 10.23 -7.18
CA VAL A 248 -17.95 10.37 -7.86
C VAL A 248 -17.87 9.37 -9.02
N PRO A 249 -17.04 9.62 -10.05
CA PRO A 249 -16.83 8.66 -11.13
C PRO A 249 -16.33 7.31 -10.59
N ALA A 250 -16.96 6.21 -11.01
CA ALA A 250 -16.55 4.88 -10.59
C ALA A 250 -15.16 4.50 -11.13
N ASP A 251 -14.66 5.18 -12.15
CA ASP A 251 -13.34 4.97 -12.76
C ASP A 251 -12.25 5.90 -12.20
N LEU A 252 -12.52 6.62 -11.11
CA LEU A 252 -11.50 7.42 -10.42
C LEU A 252 -10.26 6.58 -10.13
N VAL A 253 -9.09 7.14 -10.43
CA VAL A 253 -7.80 6.53 -10.10
C VAL A 253 -7.69 6.28 -8.61
N PHE A 254 -6.98 5.22 -8.22
CA PHE A 254 -6.87 4.77 -6.84
C PHE A 254 -6.50 5.90 -5.85
N GLU A 255 -5.54 6.76 -6.18
CA GLU A 255 -5.12 7.84 -5.30
C GLU A 255 -6.20 8.92 -5.11
N ASP A 256 -7.08 9.12 -6.09
CA ASP A 256 -8.21 10.03 -5.97
C ASP A 256 -9.31 9.43 -5.08
N ARG A 257 -9.54 8.11 -5.16
CA ARG A 257 -10.43 7.41 -4.24
C ARG A 257 -9.93 7.51 -2.79
N LEU A 258 -8.63 7.34 -2.55
CA LEU A 258 -8.03 7.60 -1.23
C LEU A 258 -8.20 9.06 -0.79
N ALA A 259 -8.07 10.01 -1.71
CA ALA A 259 -8.26 11.43 -1.43
C ALA A 259 -9.70 11.76 -1.01
N VAL A 260 -10.69 11.14 -1.65
CA VAL A 260 -12.11 11.22 -1.28
C VAL A 260 -12.31 10.75 0.16
N LEU A 261 -11.82 9.55 0.51
CA LEU A 261 -11.92 8.99 1.87
C LEU A 261 -11.21 9.85 2.91
N ALA A 262 -9.96 10.27 2.63
CA ALA A 262 -9.14 11.04 3.55
C ALA A 262 -9.71 12.42 3.89
N GLY A 263 -10.48 13.03 2.97
CA GLY A 263 -11.10 14.34 3.15
C GLY A 263 -12.48 14.32 3.77
N ALA A 264 -13.06 13.13 3.96
CA ALA A 264 -14.41 12.97 4.47
C ALA A 264 -14.48 13.29 5.97
N THR A 265 -15.60 13.89 6.41
CA THR A 265 -15.90 14.07 7.83
C THR A 265 -16.10 12.72 8.52
N ALA A 266 -16.79 11.82 7.82
CA ALA A 266 -16.97 10.44 8.22
C ALA A 266 -17.19 9.56 6.98
N VAL A 267 -17.00 8.26 7.14
CA VAL A 267 -17.20 7.26 6.09
C VAL A 267 -18.12 6.14 6.57
N ILE A 268 -19.13 5.81 5.77
CA ILE A 268 -19.86 4.56 5.87
C ILE A 268 -19.24 3.61 4.85
N ALA A 269 -18.44 2.66 5.34
CA ALA A 269 -17.85 1.61 4.54
C ALA A 269 -18.82 0.43 4.41
N THR A 270 -18.84 -0.22 3.25
CA THR A 270 -19.65 -1.43 3.02
C THR A 270 -18.82 -2.70 2.87
N ASP A 271 -17.49 -2.55 2.93
CA ASP A 271 -16.56 -3.67 2.94
C ASP A 271 -15.38 -3.44 3.90
N GLU A 272 -14.69 -4.54 4.24
CA GLU A 272 -13.53 -4.56 5.13
C GLU A 272 -12.34 -3.72 4.65
N HIS A 273 -12.19 -3.55 3.33
CA HIS A 273 -11.03 -2.86 2.75
C HIS A 273 -11.15 -1.36 2.91
N ALA A 274 -12.33 -0.81 2.62
CA ALA A 274 -12.63 0.60 2.85
C ALA A 274 -12.57 0.95 4.35
N ALA A 275 -13.11 0.08 5.21
CA ALA A 275 -13.02 0.24 6.66
C ALA A 275 -11.55 0.29 7.14
N ALA A 276 -10.72 -0.66 6.70
CA ALA A 276 -9.30 -0.71 7.06
C ALA A 276 -8.52 0.51 6.52
N ALA A 277 -8.80 0.94 5.29
CA ALA A 277 -8.19 2.15 4.73
C ALA A 277 -8.56 3.40 5.52
N CYS A 278 -9.83 3.56 5.89
CA CYS A 278 -10.30 4.69 6.69
C CYS A 278 -9.66 4.72 8.08
N ALA A 279 -9.57 3.56 8.74
CA ALA A 279 -8.84 3.42 9.99
C ALA A 279 -7.36 3.81 9.82
N GLY A 280 -6.71 3.32 8.76
CA GLY A 280 -5.32 3.63 8.42
C GLY A 280 -5.06 5.11 8.14
N LEU A 281 -6.01 5.80 7.50
CA LEU A 281 -5.97 7.24 7.21
C LEU A 281 -6.33 8.11 8.42
N GLY A 282 -6.90 7.52 9.48
CA GLY A 282 -7.35 8.25 10.67
C GLY A 282 -8.69 8.96 10.49
N CYS A 283 -9.49 8.54 9.50
CA CYS A 283 -10.84 9.04 9.25
C CYS A 283 -11.82 8.51 10.31
N SER A 284 -12.91 9.23 10.58
CA SER A 284 -14.04 8.64 11.32
C SER A 284 -14.80 7.69 10.39
N TRP A 285 -15.14 6.49 10.85
CA TRP A 285 -15.81 5.52 9.99
C TRP A 285 -16.72 4.55 10.76
N VAL A 286 -17.62 3.90 10.02
CA VAL A 286 -18.44 2.76 10.45
C VAL A 286 -18.50 1.74 9.31
N LEU A 287 -18.47 0.45 9.63
CA LEU A 287 -18.76 -0.62 8.69
C LEU A 287 -20.25 -0.97 8.76
N TRP A 288 -20.96 -0.84 7.65
CA TRP A 288 -22.28 -1.45 7.47
C TRP A 288 -22.13 -2.80 6.79
N ASP A 289 -22.37 -3.88 7.53
CA ASP A 289 -22.18 -5.26 7.08
C ASP A 289 -23.41 -6.12 7.45
N PRO A 290 -24.53 -5.97 6.72
CA PRO A 290 -25.77 -6.69 7.03
C PRO A 290 -25.65 -8.21 6.82
N ALA A 291 -24.71 -8.67 5.98
CA ALA A 291 -24.46 -10.08 5.72
C ALA A 291 -23.48 -10.70 6.74
N GLY A 292 -22.79 -9.89 7.54
CA GLY A 292 -21.72 -10.34 8.43
C GLY A 292 -20.47 -10.84 7.69
N ALA A 293 -20.36 -10.55 6.40
CA ALA A 293 -19.29 -11.08 5.55
C ALA A 293 -17.95 -10.37 5.79
N HIS A 294 -17.95 -9.16 6.32
CA HIS A 294 -16.78 -8.29 6.49
C HIS A 294 -16.40 -8.08 7.96
N ARG A 295 -17.24 -8.52 8.89
CA ARG A 295 -17.05 -8.37 10.34
C ARG A 295 -15.73 -8.94 10.84
N GLY A 296 -15.40 -10.19 10.49
CA GLY A 296 -14.24 -10.91 11.05
C GLY A 296 -12.92 -10.16 10.89
N PRO A 297 -12.55 -9.71 9.67
CA PRO A 297 -11.34 -8.91 9.47
C PRO A 297 -11.32 -7.57 10.21
N VAL A 298 -12.49 -6.95 10.40
CA VAL A 298 -12.60 -5.63 11.04
C VAL A 298 -12.49 -5.71 12.57
N GLU A 299 -12.96 -6.80 13.18
CA GLU A 299 -12.83 -7.04 14.63
C GLU A 299 -11.36 -7.13 15.11
N LEU A 300 -10.41 -7.36 14.20
CA LEU A 300 -8.97 -7.38 14.54
C LEU A 300 -8.37 -6.00 14.79
N PHE A 301 -9.05 -4.91 14.41
CA PHE A 301 -8.51 -3.55 14.54
C PHE A 301 -9.52 -2.50 15.00
N ALA A 302 -10.78 -2.87 15.22
CA ALA A 302 -11.83 -1.96 15.59
C ALA A 302 -12.72 -2.54 16.69
N ALA A 303 -13.27 -1.65 17.52
CA ALA A 303 -14.25 -2.06 18.51
C ALA A 303 -15.56 -2.52 17.84
N PRO A 304 -16.31 -3.48 18.42
CA PRO A 304 -17.55 -4.01 17.84
C PRO A 304 -18.61 -2.93 17.51
N GLN A 305 -18.60 -1.80 18.22
CA GLN A 305 -19.49 -0.66 17.99
C GLN A 305 -19.28 -0.01 16.61
N ARG A 306 -18.14 -0.23 15.96
CA ARG A 306 -17.84 0.23 14.60
C ARG A 306 -18.49 -0.62 13.52
N ILE A 307 -19.13 -1.74 13.87
CA ILE A 307 -19.70 -2.71 12.93
C ILE A 307 -21.21 -2.77 13.17
N VAL A 308 -22.00 -2.39 12.17
CA VAL A 308 -23.46 -2.40 12.25
C VAL A 308 -24.04 -3.35 11.20
N ASP A 309 -25.00 -4.18 11.62
CA ASP A 309 -25.73 -5.12 10.76
C ASP A 309 -27.07 -4.55 10.27
N GLY A 310 -27.53 -3.45 10.88
CA GLY A 310 -28.74 -2.73 10.52
C GLY A 310 -28.48 -1.27 10.16
N MET A 311 -29.48 -0.64 9.53
CA MET A 311 -29.42 0.78 9.16
C MET A 311 -29.73 1.73 10.33
N ALA A 312 -30.59 1.31 11.27
CA ALA A 312 -31.02 2.15 12.39
C ALA A 312 -29.87 2.63 13.31
N PRO A 313 -28.82 1.81 13.59
CA PRO A 313 -27.71 2.24 14.45
C PRO A 313 -26.71 3.19 13.79
N LEU A 314 -26.73 3.38 12.46
CA LEU A 314 -25.67 4.09 11.72
C LEU A 314 -25.37 5.50 12.26
N ALA A 315 -26.39 6.28 12.60
CA ALA A 315 -26.19 7.63 13.14
C ALA A 315 -25.60 7.62 14.55
N ASN A 316 -25.96 6.62 15.37
CA ASN A 316 -25.55 6.55 16.77
C ASN A 316 -24.07 6.21 16.93
N VAL A 317 -23.49 5.45 15.99
CA VAL A 317 -22.05 5.10 16.02
C VAL A 317 -21.17 6.35 15.96
N PHE A 318 -21.62 7.42 15.31
CA PHE A 318 -20.89 8.68 15.25
C PHE A 318 -21.22 9.65 16.40
N ALA A 319 -22.23 9.34 17.23
CA ALA A 319 -22.61 10.14 18.39
C ALA A 319 -21.72 9.88 19.59
N ASP A 320 -21.30 8.63 19.74
CA ASP A 320 -20.28 8.28 20.69
C ASP A 320 -18.97 8.88 20.16
N GLU A 321 -18.30 9.70 20.96
CA GLU A 321 -16.87 10.00 20.78
C GLU A 321 -16.10 8.69 20.97
N LEU A 322 -16.27 7.76 20.05
CA LEU A 322 -15.53 6.52 20.00
C LEU A 322 -14.08 6.95 19.91
N ALA A 323 -13.34 6.65 20.98
CA ALA A 323 -11.92 6.94 21.07
C ALA A 323 -11.25 6.49 19.76
N ARG A 324 -10.32 7.31 19.27
CA ARG A 324 -9.48 6.89 18.16
C ARG A 324 -8.88 5.54 18.50
N GLU A 325 -9.08 4.57 17.62
CA GLU A 325 -8.54 3.22 17.79
C GLU A 325 -7.02 3.32 17.93
N ASP A 326 -6.45 2.67 18.95
CA ASP A 326 -5.01 2.54 19.07
C ASP A 326 -4.53 1.46 18.11
N LEU A 327 -4.24 1.88 16.88
CA LEU A 327 -3.77 1.01 15.81
C LEU A 327 -2.29 0.63 15.93
N ALA A 328 -1.58 1.06 16.98
CA ALA A 328 -0.13 0.83 17.08
C ALA A 328 0.21 -0.67 17.12
N ALA A 329 -0.52 -1.45 17.91
CA ALA A 329 -0.34 -2.90 17.98
C ALA A 329 -0.65 -3.59 16.65
N ALA A 330 -1.77 -3.23 16.01
CA ALA A 330 -2.19 -3.81 14.73
C ALA A 330 -1.18 -3.50 13.61
N ARG A 331 -0.70 -2.25 13.55
CA ARG A 331 0.36 -1.85 12.61
C ARG A 331 1.68 -2.55 12.89
N GLY A 332 2.03 -2.74 14.17
CA GLY A 332 3.22 -3.51 14.57
C GLY A 332 3.17 -4.97 14.08
N ALA A 333 2.02 -5.63 14.23
CA ALA A 333 1.80 -6.98 13.72
C ALA A 333 1.91 -7.05 12.20
N LEU A 334 1.31 -6.10 11.48
CA LEU A 334 1.46 -5.98 10.02
C LEU A 334 2.91 -5.75 9.60
N CYS A 335 3.65 -4.90 10.31
CA CYS A 335 5.07 -4.68 10.01
C CYS A 335 5.87 -5.98 10.14
N ALA A 336 5.64 -6.75 11.21
CA ALA A 336 6.28 -8.04 11.43
C ALA A 336 5.90 -9.07 10.36
N GLU A 337 4.65 -9.08 9.91
CA GLU A 337 4.19 -9.91 8.80
C GLU A 337 4.95 -9.59 7.49
N PHE A 338 5.06 -8.31 7.14
CA PHE A 338 5.84 -7.90 5.96
C PHE A 338 7.34 -8.16 6.11
N ASP A 339 7.89 -8.05 7.33
CA ASP A 339 9.28 -8.41 7.62
C ASP A 339 9.50 -9.92 7.39
N ALA A 340 8.59 -10.78 7.87
CA ALA A 340 8.66 -12.23 7.67
C ALA A 340 8.62 -12.61 6.17
N VAL A 341 7.71 -12.01 5.40
CA VAL A 341 7.64 -12.22 3.94
C VAL A 341 8.95 -11.78 3.26
N ALA A 342 9.53 -10.65 3.67
CA ALA A 342 10.79 -10.16 3.13
C ALA A 342 11.98 -11.06 3.49
N GLU A 343 12.06 -11.54 4.73
CA GLU A 343 13.10 -12.47 5.18
C GLU A 343 13.06 -13.79 4.42
N LEU A 344 11.86 -14.35 4.20
CA LEU A 344 11.66 -15.54 3.37
C LEU A 344 12.10 -15.28 1.92
N ALA A 345 11.82 -14.10 1.39
CA ALA A 345 12.27 -13.73 0.06
C ALA A 345 13.80 -13.76 -0.08
N GLU A 346 14.50 -13.17 0.87
CA GLU A 346 15.96 -13.19 0.88
C GLU A 346 16.53 -14.61 1.08
N SER A 347 15.89 -15.44 1.91
CA SER A 347 16.28 -16.84 2.10
C SER A 347 16.15 -17.64 0.81
N VAL A 348 14.99 -17.59 0.16
CA VAL A 348 14.74 -18.30 -1.11
C VAL A 348 15.70 -17.81 -2.20
N PHE A 349 15.99 -16.51 -2.26
CA PHE A 349 16.96 -15.97 -3.19
C PHE A 349 18.37 -16.52 -2.95
N ALA A 350 18.81 -16.58 -1.70
CA ALA A 350 20.11 -17.13 -1.33
C ALA A 350 20.21 -18.65 -1.62
N GLU A 351 19.16 -19.41 -1.34
CA GLU A 351 19.07 -20.85 -1.63
C GLU A 351 19.15 -21.15 -3.14
N ARG A 352 18.59 -20.26 -3.98
CA ARG A 352 18.69 -20.34 -5.44
C ARG A 352 20.03 -19.82 -6.00
N GLY A 353 21.03 -19.59 -5.15
CA GLY A 353 22.38 -19.18 -5.55
C GLY A 353 22.57 -17.67 -5.72
N GLY A 354 21.58 -16.86 -5.33
CA GLY A 354 21.71 -15.41 -5.27
C GLY A 354 22.68 -14.96 -4.16
N ASN A 355 23.38 -13.84 -4.38
CA ASN A 355 24.29 -13.27 -3.37
C ASN A 355 23.75 -11.93 -2.85
N PRO A 356 23.04 -11.90 -1.69
CA PRO A 356 22.43 -10.68 -1.17
C PRO A 356 23.47 -9.61 -0.80
N VAL A 357 24.66 -10.01 -0.34
CA VAL A 357 25.75 -9.08 0.02
C VAL A 357 26.25 -8.36 -1.23
N ARG A 358 26.47 -9.09 -2.32
CA ARG A 358 26.90 -8.52 -3.60
C ARG A 358 25.82 -7.60 -4.16
N ARG A 359 24.55 -8.04 -4.18
CA ARG A 359 23.43 -7.22 -4.65
C ARG A 359 23.33 -5.91 -3.88
N ASN A 360 23.40 -5.97 -2.55
CA ASN A 360 23.31 -4.77 -1.71
C ASN A 360 24.47 -3.79 -1.99
N ALA A 361 25.67 -4.30 -2.31
CA ALA A 361 26.79 -3.47 -2.74
C ALA A 361 26.57 -2.84 -4.13
N GLU A 362 26.04 -3.59 -5.09
CA GLU A 362 25.70 -3.09 -6.44
C GLU A 362 24.60 -2.02 -6.38
N LEU A 363 23.53 -2.25 -5.62
CA LEU A 363 22.46 -1.26 -5.39
C LEU A 363 22.96 -0.01 -4.67
N ALA A 364 23.86 -0.15 -3.69
CA ALA A 364 24.48 1.00 -3.03
C ALA A 364 25.31 1.84 -4.02
N ALA A 365 26.01 1.18 -4.96
CA ALA A 365 26.77 1.86 -6.01
C ALA A 365 25.84 2.55 -7.02
N GLU A 366 24.75 1.89 -7.46
CA GLU A 366 23.76 2.47 -8.36
C GLU A 366 23.06 3.67 -7.72
N ASN A 367 22.64 3.56 -6.46
CA ASN A 367 22.02 4.68 -5.74
C ASN A 367 22.99 5.86 -5.58
N ALA A 368 24.27 5.59 -5.31
CA ALA A 368 25.30 6.64 -5.32
C ALA A 368 25.45 7.30 -6.69
N ALA A 369 25.38 6.54 -7.79
CA ALA A 369 25.42 7.06 -9.15
C ALA A 369 24.19 7.92 -9.48
N LEU A 370 22.98 7.48 -9.10
CA LEU A 370 21.74 8.24 -9.26
C LEU A 370 21.75 9.54 -8.46
N ARG A 371 22.21 9.52 -7.20
CA ARG A 371 22.38 10.73 -6.39
C ARG A 371 23.35 11.71 -7.05
N ALA A 372 24.47 11.22 -7.59
CA ALA A 372 25.42 12.04 -8.34
C ALA A 372 24.81 12.61 -9.64
N ALA A 373 23.97 11.84 -10.35
CA ALA A 373 23.24 12.30 -11.53
C ALA A 373 22.21 13.39 -11.17
N HIS A 374 21.37 13.17 -10.16
CA HIS A 374 20.39 14.16 -9.67
C HIS A 374 21.07 15.43 -9.14
N HIS A 375 22.22 15.31 -8.46
CA HIS A 375 22.99 16.47 -8.03
C HIS A 375 23.51 17.28 -9.22
N ARG A 376 24.05 16.62 -10.25
CA ARG A 376 24.46 17.27 -11.50
C ARG A 376 23.30 17.95 -12.22
N LEU A 377 22.13 17.30 -12.29
CA LEU A 377 20.93 17.87 -12.87
C LEU A 377 20.47 19.12 -12.09
N ARG A 378 20.43 19.07 -10.76
CA ARG A 378 20.09 20.22 -9.92
C ARG A 378 21.05 21.40 -10.13
N ARG A 379 22.36 21.14 -10.18
CA ARG A 379 23.36 22.18 -10.49
C ARG A 379 23.14 22.80 -11.86
N ARG A 380 22.81 21.98 -12.87
CA ARG A 380 22.51 22.45 -14.22
C ARG A 380 21.25 23.32 -14.25
N MET A 381 20.15 22.85 -13.67
CA MET A 381 18.90 23.62 -13.61
C MET A 381 19.08 24.95 -12.87
N HIS A 382 19.90 24.97 -11.81
CA HIS A 382 20.20 26.19 -11.09
C HIS A 382 21.00 27.19 -11.94
N ALA A 383 22.04 26.72 -12.64
CA ALA A 383 22.82 27.55 -13.55
C ALA A 383 21.97 28.08 -14.72
N GLU A 384 21.09 27.25 -15.29
CA GLU A 384 20.16 27.66 -16.34
C GLU A 384 19.16 28.71 -15.83
N ARG A 385 18.62 28.56 -14.61
CA ARG A 385 17.75 29.56 -13.98
C ARG A 385 18.48 30.89 -13.75
N GLN A 386 19.71 30.85 -13.25
CA GLN A 386 20.52 32.06 -13.05
C GLN A 386 20.77 32.79 -14.37
N LEU A 387 21.15 32.07 -15.42
CA LEU A 387 21.39 32.64 -16.74
C LEU A 387 20.09 33.23 -17.34
N LEU A 388 18.94 32.58 -17.16
CA LEU A 388 17.65 33.12 -17.57
C LEU A 388 17.26 34.38 -16.78
N MET A 389 17.51 34.40 -15.47
CA MET A 389 17.27 35.60 -14.65
C MET A 389 18.18 36.76 -15.06
N GLU A 390 19.48 36.50 -15.30
CA GLU A 390 20.43 37.49 -15.80
C GLU A 390 19.97 38.05 -17.16
N GLN A 391 19.57 37.19 -18.09
CA GLN A 391 19.03 37.59 -19.38
C GLN A 391 17.73 38.41 -19.26
N LEU A 392 16.82 38.05 -18.34
CA LEU A 392 15.60 38.81 -18.10
C LEU A 392 15.89 40.20 -17.51
N VAL A 393 16.87 40.30 -16.60
CA VAL A 393 17.33 41.57 -16.01
C VAL A 393 18.02 42.45 -17.07
N GLU A 394 18.80 41.86 -17.98
CA GLU A 394 19.46 42.57 -19.08
C GLU A 394 18.48 43.01 -20.18
N ALA A 395 17.56 42.13 -20.60
CA ALA A 395 16.58 42.40 -21.65
C ALA A 395 15.46 43.35 -21.19
N GLY A 396 15.18 43.42 -19.87
CA GLY A 396 14.20 44.31 -19.26
C GLY A 396 14.54 45.81 -19.28
N GLY A 397 15.64 46.23 -19.93
CA GLY A 397 15.85 47.61 -20.35
C GLY A 397 16.02 48.68 -19.25
N GLY A 398 16.24 48.31 -17.99
CA GLY A 398 16.51 49.28 -16.90
C GLY A 398 15.76 49.06 -15.58
N GLY A 399 15.34 47.83 -15.24
CA GLY A 399 14.58 47.53 -14.01
C GLY A 399 15.43 47.47 -12.72
N SER A 400 15.29 48.52 -11.90
CA SER A 400 15.71 48.77 -10.50
C SER A 400 17.06 48.23 -9.99
N ARG A 401 17.89 49.15 -9.49
CA ARG A 401 19.07 48.87 -8.65
C ARG A 401 18.75 47.94 -7.48
N GLU A 402 17.49 47.92 -7.01
CA GLU A 402 17.00 47.02 -5.97
C GLU A 402 16.94 45.57 -6.42
N LEU A 403 16.48 45.26 -7.64
CA LEU A 403 16.45 43.87 -8.15
C LEU A 403 17.85 43.28 -8.29
N ARG A 404 18.84 44.10 -8.67
CA ARG A 404 20.25 43.67 -8.69
C ARG A 404 20.79 43.44 -7.28
N ALA A 405 20.47 44.33 -6.34
CA ALA A 405 20.88 44.19 -4.95
C ALA A 405 20.23 42.97 -4.26
N GLU A 406 18.96 42.70 -4.56
CA GLU A 406 18.23 41.51 -4.07
C GLU A 406 18.82 40.23 -4.65
N LEU A 407 19.16 40.21 -5.94
CA LEU A 407 19.80 39.06 -6.59
C LEU A 407 21.22 38.82 -6.06
N ASP A 408 21.99 39.87 -5.79
CA ASP A 408 23.31 39.76 -5.15
C ASP A 408 23.20 39.29 -3.69
N HIS A 409 22.17 39.74 -2.96
CA HIS A 409 21.91 39.27 -1.60
C HIS A 409 21.51 37.78 -1.57
N GLU A 410 20.65 37.34 -2.49
CA GLU A 410 20.31 35.93 -2.66
C GLU A 410 21.53 35.09 -3.04
N ARG A 411 22.44 35.60 -3.88
CA ARG A 411 23.72 34.94 -4.20
C ARG A 411 24.60 34.77 -2.96
N GLU A 412 24.71 35.79 -2.12
CA GLU A 412 25.47 35.72 -0.86
C GLU A 412 24.85 34.69 0.10
N LEU A 413 23.52 34.70 0.26
CA LEU A 413 22.80 33.73 1.08
C LEU A 413 23.03 32.30 0.58
N HIS A 414 22.88 32.07 -0.72
CA HIS A 414 23.11 30.75 -1.32
C HIS A 414 24.56 30.30 -1.21
N ALA A 415 25.54 31.19 -1.37
CA ALA A 415 26.95 30.88 -1.17
C ALA A 415 27.23 30.47 0.29
N ALA A 416 26.71 31.23 1.26
CA ALA A 416 26.84 30.91 2.68
C ALA A 416 26.17 29.57 3.04
N LEU A 417 25.01 29.28 2.45
CA LEU A 417 24.29 28.01 2.67
C LEU A 417 25.04 26.83 2.05
N ALA A 418 25.64 27.01 0.87
CA ALA A 418 26.49 26.02 0.23
C ALA A 418 27.76 25.75 1.05
N ASP A 419 28.42 26.79 1.57
CA ASP A 419 29.60 26.64 2.43
C ASP A 419 29.28 25.94 3.74
N ARG A 420 28.13 26.27 4.36
CA ARG A 420 27.66 25.58 5.57
C ARG A 420 27.34 24.10 5.29
N HIS A 421 26.71 23.81 4.15
CA HIS A 421 26.46 22.44 3.73
C HIS A 421 27.77 21.67 3.50
N ASN A 422 28.72 22.24 2.76
CA ASN A 422 30.02 21.63 2.48
C ASN A 422 30.80 21.36 3.77
N THR A 423 30.76 22.30 4.72
CA THR A 423 31.36 22.15 6.05
C THR A 423 30.73 20.98 6.80
N THR A 424 29.39 20.91 6.82
CA THR A 424 28.65 19.83 7.50
C THR A 424 28.95 18.46 6.88
N VAL A 425 29.07 18.39 5.55
CA VAL A 425 29.45 17.15 4.84
C VAL A 425 30.89 16.75 5.19
N ALA A 426 31.82 17.69 5.21
CA ALA A 426 33.21 17.44 5.56
C ALA A 426 33.37 16.96 7.02
N GLU A 427 32.65 17.58 7.95
CA GLU A 427 32.58 17.16 9.36
C GLU A 427 32.01 15.74 9.49
N ARG A 428 30.91 15.44 8.80
CA ARG A 428 30.31 14.11 8.82
C ARG A 428 31.27 13.04 8.28
N ASP A 429 31.99 13.36 7.21
CA ASP A 429 32.97 12.44 6.62
C ASP A 429 34.20 12.27 7.53
N ALA A 430 34.62 13.32 8.25
CA ALA A 430 35.67 13.22 9.26
C ALA A 430 35.23 12.32 10.43
N CYS A 431 34.04 12.54 11.00
CA CYS A 431 33.45 11.70 12.04
C CYS A 431 33.32 10.23 11.58
N ARG A 432 32.92 10.01 10.32
CA ARG A 432 32.81 8.65 9.76
C ARG A 432 34.18 7.97 9.69
N ARG A 433 35.21 8.67 9.22
CA ARG A 433 36.59 8.15 9.19
C ARG A 433 37.12 7.85 10.59
N GLU A 434 36.83 8.72 11.56
CA GLU A 434 37.21 8.50 12.96
C GLU A 434 36.51 7.28 13.56
N LEU A 435 35.20 7.12 13.34
CA LEU A 435 34.45 5.93 13.76
C LEU A 435 35.00 4.65 13.12
N GLU A 436 35.37 4.71 11.84
CA GLU A 436 35.96 3.58 11.12
C GLU A 436 37.36 3.23 11.66
N ALA A 437 38.18 4.24 11.97
CA ALA A 437 39.46 4.07 12.65
C ALA A 437 39.28 3.46 14.05
N LEU A 438 38.33 3.94 14.85
CA LEU A 438 38.01 3.39 16.17
C LEU A 438 37.56 1.93 16.08
N ARG A 439 36.69 1.58 15.12
CA ARG A 439 36.27 0.19 14.86
C ARG A 439 37.44 -0.72 14.47
N SER A 440 38.47 -0.17 13.84
CA SER A 440 39.68 -0.91 13.45
C SER A 440 40.67 -1.15 14.59
N THR A 441 40.52 -0.46 15.73
CA THR A 441 41.41 -0.64 16.90
C THR A 441 41.22 -2.00 17.57
N LYS A 442 42.30 -2.50 18.20
CA LYS A 442 42.26 -3.76 18.97
C LYS A 442 41.23 -3.71 20.09
N LEU A 443 41.07 -2.58 20.79
CA LEU A 443 40.06 -2.42 21.85
C LEU A 443 38.64 -2.72 21.35
N TYR A 444 38.25 -2.15 20.21
CA TYR A 444 36.91 -2.37 19.67
C TYR A 444 36.74 -3.81 19.16
N ARG A 445 37.72 -4.34 18.42
CA ARG A 445 37.72 -5.73 17.90
C ARG A 445 37.56 -6.79 18.97
N TRP A 446 38.15 -6.59 20.15
CA TRP A 446 38.09 -7.57 21.25
C TRP A 446 36.87 -7.34 22.16
N SER A 447 36.34 -6.11 22.22
CA SER A 447 35.13 -5.81 22.99
C SER A 447 33.83 -6.30 22.34
N THR A 448 33.78 -6.43 21.01
CA THR A 448 32.56 -6.88 20.30
C THR A 448 32.20 -8.34 20.61
N PRO A 449 33.12 -9.32 20.55
CA PRO A 449 32.83 -10.70 20.98
C PRO A 449 32.47 -10.78 22.46
N LEU A 450 33.14 -10.00 23.33
CA LEU A 450 32.83 -9.95 24.76
C LEU A 450 31.44 -9.39 25.04
N ARG A 451 31.02 -8.32 24.35
CA ARG A 451 29.66 -7.78 24.46
C ARG A 451 28.60 -8.76 23.94
N ALA A 452 28.89 -9.50 22.87
CA ALA A 452 28.00 -10.54 22.36
C ALA A 452 27.86 -11.72 23.34
N LEU A 453 28.93 -12.08 24.06
CA LEU A 453 28.91 -13.07 25.13
C LEU A 453 28.12 -12.57 26.35
N TYR A 454 28.43 -11.37 26.86
CA TYR A 454 27.73 -10.79 28.02
C TYR A 454 26.24 -10.54 27.75
N GLY A 455 25.86 -10.13 26.53
CA GLY A 455 24.46 -9.96 26.13
C GLY A 455 23.65 -11.27 26.15
N LYS A 456 24.31 -12.43 25.98
CA LYS A 456 23.68 -13.75 26.12
C LYS A 456 23.51 -14.17 27.58
N PHE A 457 24.35 -13.68 28.49
CA PHE A 457 24.24 -13.98 29.92
C PHE A 457 23.22 -13.09 30.67
N GLY A 458 22.86 -11.92 30.11
CA GLY A 458 21.85 -11.02 30.68
C GLY A 458 20.40 -11.26 30.25
N ARG A 459 20.12 -12.30 29.44
CA ARG A 459 18.77 -12.70 28.99
C ARG A 459 18.29 -14.04 29.59
N ARG A 460 18.74 -14.37 30.80
CA ARG A 460 18.16 -15.48 31.57
C ARG A 460 17.28 -14.94 32.69
#